data_AF-A0A1F2R2B6-F1
#
_entry.id   AF-A0A1F2R2B6-F1
#
_cell.length_a   1.000
_cell.length_b   1.000
_cell.length_c   1.000
_cell.angle_alpha   90.00
_cell.angle_beta   90.00
_cell.angle_gamma   90.00
#
_symmetry.space_group_name_H-M   'P 1'
#
loop_
_entity.id
_entity.type
_entity.pdbx_description
1 polymer ?
#
loop_
_entity_poly.entity_id
_entity_poly.type
_entity_poly.pdbx_seq_one_letter_code
_entity_poly.pdbx_strand_id
1 'polypeptide(L)'
;MSGKQSFVPGFMKKVFIAVFFVCVPPCFGQTGPETTLSREKIGNVLSCLQAKLGPIGHGPPRARPHSFAVRYFYGILTPGEEQSNELQLVVYGPKEASATLYRVYFNEKDDKKVIFIGEWGTLKKEDGQMVPDEIPGGVGTYYQIKKLLGVVSRNPALTIPDRYVKPGTDACVYEP
;
A
#
# COMPACT_ATOMS: atom_id res chain seq x y z
N MET A 1 -37.09 -61.88 -38.53
CA MET A 1 -36.29 -63.11 -38.80
C MET A 1 -34.86 -62.64 -39.05
N SER A 2 -33.98 -62.73 -38.04
CA SER A 2 -33.01 -63.83 -37.84
C SER A 2 -32.06 -63.93 -39.04
N GLY A 3 -30.88 -63.30 -39.00
CA GLY A 3 -29.61 -63.91 -38.54
C GLY A 3 -28.66 -63.96 -39.76
N LYS A 4 -27.33 -63.87 -39.71
CA LYS A 4 -26.34 -64.22 -38.70
C LYS A 4 -25.05 -63.42 -38.92
N GLN A 5 -24.32 -63.30 -37.82
CA GLN A 5 -22.95 -62.80 -37.67
C GLN A 5 -21.88 -63.71 -38.29
N SER A 6 -20.66 -63.16 -38.40
CA SER A 6 -19.31 -63.76 -38.23
C SER A 6 -18.39 -63.40 -39.41
N PHE A 7 -17.12 -63.04 -39.28
CA PHE A 7 -16.14 -63.09 -38.19
C PHE A 7 -14.97 -62.12 -38.52
N VAL A 8 -14.32 -61.59 -37.48
CA VAL A 8 -13.09 -60.76 -37.41
C VAL A 8 -11.85 -61.66 -37.73
N PRO A 9 -10.54 -61.27 -37.74
CA PRO A 9 -9.89 -60.03 -37.28
C PRO A 9 -8.63 -59.55 -38.04
N GLY A 10 -8.11 -58.38 -37.61
CA GLY A 10 -6.67 -58.09 -37.66
C GLY A 10 -6.32 -56.71 -38.18
N PHE A 11 -6.04 -55.76 -37.28
CA PHE A 11 -4.64 -55.42 -36.98
C PHE A 11 -4.58 -54.38 -35.86
N MET A 12 -3.72 -54.67 -34.90
CA MET A 12 -3.24 -53.79 -33.84
C MET A 12 -2.94 -52.37 -34.34
N LYS A 13 -3.38 -51.37 -33.57
CA LYS A 13 -2.47 -50.35 -33.02
C LYS A 13 -3.10 -49.62 -31.85
N LYS A 14 -2.55 -49.89 -30.67
CA LYS A 14 -2.70 -49.12 -29.44
C LYS A 14 -2.12 -47.73 -29.66
N VAL A 15 -2.85 -46.66 -29.32
CA VAL A 15 -2.25 -45.43 -28.79
C VAL A 15 -3.25 -44.84 -27.76
N PHE A 16 -2.96 -45.12 -26.49
CA PHE A 16 -3.29 -44.27 -25.35
C PHE A 16 -2.85 -42.83 -25.62
N ILE A 17 -3.60 -41.83 -25.15
CA ILE A 17 -3.15 -40.50 -24.63
C ILE A 17 -4.45 -39.71 -24.36
N ALA A 18 -4.93 -39.77 -23.12
CA ALA A 18 -4.66 -38.84 -22.03
C ALA A 18 -5.75 -37.76 -21.97
N VAL A 19 -6.71 -38.04 -21.10
CA VAL A 19 -7.68 -37.10 -20.54
C VAL A 19 -6.91 -35.90 -19.98
N PHE A 20 -6.88 -34.80 -20.72
CA PHE A 20 -6.47 -33.50 -20.18
C PHE A 20 -7.64 -32.96 -19.35
N PHE A 21 -7.79 -33.52 -18.16
CA PHE A 21 -8.49 -32.86 -17.07
C PHE A 21 -7.62 -31.65 -16.71
N VAL A 22 -7.90 -30.52 -17.34
CA VAL A 22 -7.37 -29.22 -16.90
C VAL A 22 -8.01 -28.96 -15.55
N CYS A 23 -7.38 -29.48 -14.50
CA CYS A 23 -7.50 -28.93 -13.17
C CYS A 23 -7.02 -27.48 -13.27
N VAL A 24 -7.93 -26.57 -13.58
CA VAL A 24 -7.76 -25.16 -13.22
C VAL A 24 -7.80 -25.19 -11.71
N PRO A 25 -6.67 -25.06 -10.98
CA PRO A 25 -6.79 -24.82 -9.56
C PRO A 25 -7.66 -23.57 -9.43
N PRO A 26 -8.70 -23.58 -8.58
CA PRO A 26 -9.31 -22.32 -8.21
C PRO A 26 -8.16 -21.47 -7.70
N CYS A 27 -7.89 -20.36 -8.40
CA CYS A 27 -7.16 -19.26 -7.81
C CYS A 27 -7.92 -18.95 -6.53
N PHE A 28 -7.45 -19.50 -5.42
CA PHE A 28 -7.72 -18.97 -4.11
C PHE A 28 -7.18 -17.56 -4.18
N GLY A 29 -8.07 -16.61 -4.50
CA GLY A 29 -7.90 -15.24 -4.12
C GLY A 29 -7.78 -15.27 -2.60
N GLN A 30 -6.56 -15.37 -2.10
CA GLN A 30 -6.24 -14.85 -0.79
C GLN A 30 -6.39 -13.33 -0.89
N THR A 31 -7.64 -12.87 -0.93
CA THR A 31 -8.01 -11.55 -0.46
C THR A 31 -7.80 -11.57 1.05
N GLY A 32 -6.54 -11.45 1.47
CA GLY A 32 -6.27 -10.82 2.76
C GLY A 32 -6.93 -9.43 2.72
N PRO A 33 -7.41 -8.90 3.85
CA PRO A 33 -8.08 -7.62 3.86
C PRO A 33 -7.06 -6.54 3.48
N GLU A 34 -6.94 -6.21 2.20
CA GLU A 34 -6.47 -4.89 1.79
C GLU A 34 -7.50 -3.90 2.30
N THR A 35 -7.28 -3.38 3.51
CA THR A 35 -8.03 -2.28 4.10
C THR A 35 -7.63 -1.00 3.36
N THR A 36 -8.01 -0.90 2.08
CA THR A 36 -7.80 0.30 1.29
C THR A 36 -8.51 1.48 1.94
N LEU A 37 -7.79 2.56 2.23
CA LEU A 37 -8.37 3.79 2.76
C LEU A 37 -9.02 4.60 1.63
N SER A 38 -10.13 5.28 1.93
CA SER A 38 -10.77 6.17 0.97
C SER A 38 -9.91 7.41 0.72
N ARG A 39 -10.13 8.08 -0.42
CA ARG A 39 -9.42 9.32 -0.77
C ARG A 39 -9.70 10.44 0.23
N GLU A 40 -10.92 10.47 0.77
CA GLU A 40 -11.35 11.43 1.79
C GLU A 40 -10.58 11.20 3.10
N LYS A 41 -10.37 9.94 3.49
CA LYS A 41 -9.60 9.61 4.71
C LYS A 41 -8.13 10.01 4.55
N ILE A 42 -7.52 9.72 3.39
CA ILE A 42 -6.15 10.15 3.08
C ILE A 42 -6.08 11.69 3.00
N GLY A 43 -7.08 12.33 2.41
CA GLY A 43 -7.18 13.79 2.34
C GLY A 43 -7.27 14.47 3.71
N ASN A 44 -8.01 13.87 4.66
CA ASN A 44 -8.04 14.32 6.05
C ASN A 44 -6.64 14.22 6.69
N VAL A 45 -5.94 13.09 6.53
CA VAL A 45 -4.57 12.94 7.03
C VAL A 45 -3.62 13.98 6.42
N LEU A 46 -3.69 14.23 5.11
CA LEU A 46 -2.87 15.27 4.48
C LEU A 46 -3.18 16.66 5.05
N SER A 47 -4.46 16.99 5.28
CA SER A 47 -4.86 18.25 5.92
C SER A 47 -4.29 18.35 7.34
N CYS A 48 -4.29 17.23 8.08
CA CYS A 48 -3.73 17.12 9.42
C CYS A 48 -2.23 17.42 9.44
N LEU A 49 -1.49 16.77 8.54
CA LEU A 49 -0.04 16.96 8.38
C LEU A 49 0.29 18.39 7.96
N GLN A 50 -0.48 18.99 7.05
CA GLN A 50 -0.31 20.41 6.68
C GLN A 50 -0.49 21.34 7.87
N ALA A 51 -1.53 21.13 8.67
CA ALA A 51 -1.84 21.99 9.80
C ALA A 51 -0.79 21.89 10.92
N LYS A 52 -0.25 20.69 11.18
CA LYS A 52 0.66 20.43 12.30
C LYS A 52 2.14 20.54 11.94
N LEU A 53 2.54 19.98 10.80
CA LEU A 53 3.95 19.95 10.37
C LEU A 53 4.30 21.04 9.35
N GLY A 54 3.29 21.60 8.64
CA GLY A 54 3.51 22.70 7.70
C GLY A 54 4.20 23.93 8.30
N PRO A 55 3.79 24.44 9.47
CA PRO A 55 4.41 25.60 10.11
C PRO A 55 5.90 25.43 10.45
N ILE A 56 6.37 24.18 10.60
CA ILE A 56 7.77 23.86 10.91
C ILE A 56 8.54 23.34 9.68
N GLY A 57 7.97 23.46 8.47
CA GLY A 57 8.64 23.11 7.22
C GLY A 57 8.61 21.62 6.84
N HIS A 58 7.88 20.79 7.58
CA HIS A 58 7.80 19.34 7.37
C HIS A 58 6.41 18.87 6.89
N GLY A 59 5.58 19.79 6.41
CA GLY A 59 4.28 19.49 5.82
C GLY A 59 4.40 18.72 4.49
N PRO A 60 3.32 18.06 4.04
CA PRO A 60 3.34 17.20 2.87
C PRO A 60 3.73 17.99 1.60
N PRO A 61 4.74 17.54 0.84
CA PRO A 61 5.16 18.21 -0.38
C PRO A 61 4.15 17.96 -1.51
N ARG A 62 4.24 18.76 -2.57
CA ARG A 62 3.35 18.66 -3.74
C ARG A 62 4.13 18.20 -4.96
N ALA A 63 3.70 17.10 -5.56
CA ALA A 63 4.25 16.61 -6.83
C ALA A 63 3.75 17.43 -8.04
N ARG A 64 2.52 17.95 -7.97
CA ARG A 64 1.86 18.70 -9.04
C ARG A 64 1.09 19.89 -8.45
N PRO A 65 0.81 20.94 -9.26
CA PRO A 65 -0.14 21.97 -8.85
C PRO A 65 -1.48 21.33 -8.43
N HIS A 66 -2.03 21.80 -7.31
CA HIS A 66 -3.35 21.41 -6.78
C HIS A 66 -3.59 19.92 -6.47
N SER A 67 -2.54 19.12 -6.36
CA SER A 67 -2.66 17.71 -5.97
C SER A 67 -1.41 17.17 -5.30
N PHE A 68 -1.62 16.12 -4.51
CA PHE A 68 -0.59 15.30 -3.91
C PHE A 68 -0.48 13.99 -4.69
N ALA A 69 0.75 13.52 -4.88
CA ALA A 69 1.00 12.15 -5.29
C ALA A 69 1.46 11.37 -4.05
N VAL A 70 0.75 10.30 -3.74
CA VAL A 70 0.92 9.54 -2.51
C VAL A 70 1.03 8.06 -2.84
N ARG A 71 1.97 7.36 -2.22
CA ARG A 71 1.89 5.91 -2.04
C ARG A 71 1.75 5.64 -0.56
N TYR A 72 0.94 4.66 -0.19
CA TYR A 72 0.72 4.37 1.21
C TYR A 72 0.61 2.88 1.46
N PHE A 73 0.81 2.49 2.70
CA PHE A 73 0.52 1.17 3.24
C PHE A 73 -0.28 1.36 4.54
N TYR A 74 -1.36 0.62 4.71
CA TYR A 74 -2.20 0.67 5.91
C TYR A 74 -2.29 -0.73 6.52
N GLY A 75 -1.99 -0.85 7.80
CA GLY A 75 -1.98 -2.11 8.54
C GLY A 75 -0.62 -2.49 9.09
N ILE A 76 -0.44 -3.79 9.34
CA ILE A 76 0.74 -4.34 10.03
C ILE A 76 1.85 -4.68 9.04
N LEU A 77 3.03 -4.07 9.19
CA LEU A 77 4.20 -4.34 8.34
C LEU A 77 4.95 -5.63 8.76
N THR A 78 4.99 -5.92 10.07
CA THR A 78 5.72 -7.07 10.63
C THR A 78 4.74 -8.04 11.29
N PRO A 79 4.65 -9.30 10.84
CA PRO A 79 3.83 -10.32 11.49
C PRO A 79 4.21 -10.46 12.98
N GLY A 80 3.22 -10.32 13.87
CA GLY A 80 3.42 -10.35 15.33
C GLY A 80 3.26 -8.99 16.02
N GLU A 81 3.12 -7.90 15.27
CA GLU A 81 2.69 -6.60 15.82
C GLU A 81 1.15 -6.54 15.87
N GLU A 82 0.59 -5.96 16.94
CA GLU A 82 -0.87 -5.91 17.15
C GLU A 82 -1.56 -4.72 16.45
N GLN A 83 -0.80 -3.75 15.94
CA GLN A 83 -1.36 -2.48 15.49
C GLN A 83 -1.74 -2.47 14.00
N SER A 84 -3.00 -2.81 13.71
CA SER A 84 -3.60 -2.72 12.37
C SER A 84 -4.06 -1.31 11.96
N ASN A 85 -3.81 -0.31 12.81
CA ASN A 85 -4.27 1.07 12.68
C ASN A 85 -3.17 2.05 12.24
N GLU A 86 -2.02 1.54 11.82
CA GLU A 86 -0.90 2.32 11.34
C GLU A 86 -0.99 2.59 9.82
N LEU A 87 -0.80 3.84 9.44
CA LEU A 87 -0.73 4.33 8.08
C LEU A 87 0.67 4.92 7.82
N GLN A 88 1.36 4.29 6.87
CA GLN A 88 2.65 4.76 6.35
C GLN A 88 2.40 5.43 5.00
N LEU A 89 2.72 6.73 4.87
CA LEU A 89 2.55 7.50 3.64
C LEU A 89 3.87 8.02 3.10
N VAL A 90 4.13 7.80 1.82
CA VAL A 90 5.16 8.48 1.04
C VAL A 90 4.48 9.52 0.16
N VAL A 91 4.72 10.79 0.46
CA VAL A 91 4.17 11.93 -0.29
C VAL A 91 5.27 12.52 -1.15
N TYR A 92 5.06 12.50 -2.47
CA TYR A 92 6.09 12.89 -3.43
C TYR A 92 6.15 14.41 -3.63
N GLY A 93 7.38 14.92 -3.72
CA GLY A 93 7.69 16.29 -4.10
C GLY A 93 7.75 16.51 -5.61
N PRO A 94 8.06 17.74 -6.05
CA PRO A 94 8.06 18.14 -7.45
C PRO A 94 8.92 17.21 -8.32
N LYS A 95 8.38 16.82 -9.48
CA LYS A 95 9.03 15.90 -10.44
C LYS A 95 9.46 14.55 -9.82
N GLU A 96 8.90 14.19 -8.67
CA GLU A 96 9.28 13.00 -7.90
C GLU A 96 10.80 12.95 -7.60
N ALA A 97 11.45 14.10 -7.44
CA ALA A 97 12.88 14.19 -7.12
C ALA A 97 13.15 13.94 -5.62
N SER A 98 12.17 14.25 -4.78
CA SER A 98 12.17 14.01 -3.34
C SER A 98 10.80 13.50 -2.89
N ALA A 99 10.73 13.02 -1.65
CA ALA A 99 9.48 12.69 -0.99
C ALA A 99 9.61 12.88 0.53
N THR A 100 8.49 12.86 1.22
CA THR A 100 8.45 12.81 2.69
C THR A 100 7.69 11.58 3.11
N LEU A 101 8.27 10.80 4.01
CA LEU A 101 7.64 9.69 4.69
C LEU A 101 6.94 10.20 5.94
N TYR A 102 5.71 9.75 6.17
CA TYR A 102 4.94 10.01 7.37
C TYR A 102 4.41 8.71 7.95
N ARG A 103 4.52 8.57 9.26
CA ARG A 103 3.90 7.51 10.04
C ARG A 103 2.77 8.09 10.88
N VAL A 104 1.57 7.57 10.66
CA VAL A 104 0.34 8.08 11.26
C VAL A 104 -0.44 6.92 11.88
N TYR A 105 -1.07 7.14 13.02
CA TYR A 105 -1.90 6.13 13.70
C TYR A 105 -3.32 6.63 13.86
N PHE A 106 -4.30 5.75 13.64
CA PHE A 106 -5.69 6.03 13.94
C PHE A 106 -6.08 5.40 15.27
N ASN A 107 -6.44 6.21 16.26
CA ASN A 107 -6.84 5.70 17.57
C ASN A 107 -8.15 6.37 18.02
N GLU A 108 -8.69 5.92 19.14
CA GLU A 108 -9.87 6.49 19.78
C GLU A 108 -9.53 6.93 21.20
N LYS A 109 -9.83 8.18 21.54
CA LYS A 109 -9.58 8.77 22.86
C LYS A 109 -10.80 9.57 23.28
N ASP A 110 -11.35 9.27 24.45
CA ASP A 110 -12.56 9.93 24.98
C ASP A 110 -13.72 9.93 23.96
N ASP A 111 -13.99 8.77 23.35
CA ASP A 111 -15.01 8.54 22.30
C ASP A 111 -14.83 9.38 21.02
N LYS A 112 -13.63 9.93 20.80
CA LYS A 112 -13.27 10.68 19.59
C LYS A 112 -12.20 9.94 18.81
N LYS A 113 -12.42 9.82 17.51
CA LYS A 113 -11.40 9.35 16.57
C LYS A 113 -10.28 10.38 16.47
N VAL A 114 -9.04 9.93 16.57
CA VAL A 114 -7.85 10.77 16.57
C VAL A 114 -6.85 10.25 15.54
N ILE A 115 -6.26 11.19 14.80
CA ILE A 115 -5.11 11.00 13.94
C ILE A 115 -3.88 11.44 14.73
N PHE A 116 -3.08 10.46 15.14
CA PHE A 116 -1.79 10.68 15.79
C PHE A 116 -0.69 10.69 14.73
N ILE A 117 0.01 11.81 14.62
CA ILE A 117 1.21 11.92 13.80
C ILE A 117 2.38 11.48 14.67
N GLY A 118 3.01 10.36 14.29
CA GLY A 118 4.23 9.88 14.92
C GLY A 118 5.45 10.45 14.20
N GLU A 119 6.17 9.58 13.50
CA GLU A 119 7.45 9.92 12.87
C GLU A 119 7.30 10.47 11.45
N TRP A 120 8.27 11.27 11.02
CA TRP A 120 8.43 11.71 9.65
C TRP A 120 9.90 11.72 9.24
N GLY A 121 10.17 11.63 7.94
CA GLY A 121 11.53 11.70 7.40
C GLY A 121 11.55 12.08 5.93
N THR A 122 12.65 12.65 5.46
CA THR A 122 12.82 13.03 4.06
C THR A 122 13.45 11.89 3.27
N LEU A 123 13.07 11.82 2.00
CA LEU A 123 13.56 10.85 1.04
C LEU A 123 14.07 11.60 -0.19
N LYS A 124 15.13 11.06 -0.78
CA LYS A 124 15.70 11.55 -2.04
C LYS A 124 15.68 10.45 -3.08
N LYS A 125 15.75 10.85 -4.34
CA LYS A 125 15.84 9.92 -5.46
C LYS A 125 17.31 9.63 -5.79
N GLU A 126 17.70 8.37 -5.65
CA GLU A 126 19.02 7.85 -6.03
C GLU A 126 18.82 6.66 -6.97
N ASP A 127 19.51 6.64 -8.11
CA ASP A 127 19.43 5.58 -9.13
C ASP A 127 17.99 5.19 -9.53
N GLY A 128 17.12 6.20 -9.59
CA GLY A 128 15.70 6.02 -9.95
C GLY A 128 14.81 5.52 -8.80
N GLN A 129 15.36 5.25 -7.63
CA GLN A 129 14.65 4.75 -6.45
C GLN A 129 14.58 5.80 -5.34
N MET A 130 13.52 5.76 -4.53
CA MET A 130 13.46 6.58 -3.32
C MET A 130 14.25 5.89 -2.21
N VAL A 131 15.15 6.65 -1.58
CA VAL A 131 15.97 6.20 -0.47
C VAL A 131 15.86 7.19 0.70
N PRO A 132 16.08 6.74 1.95
CA PRO A 132 16.25 7.63 3.09
C PRO A 132 17.25 8.76 2.84
N ASP A 133 16.88 9.98 3.20
CA ASP A 133 17.78 11.14 3.22
C ASP A 133 18.03 11.57 4.67
N GLU A 134 17.08 12.32 5.27
CA GLU A 134 17.12 12.71 6.67
C GLU A 134 16.01 11.99 7.44
N ILE A 135 16.40 11.09 8.33
CA ILE A 135 15.46 10.29 9.12
C ILE A 135 15.82 10.44 10.60
N PRO A 136 14.85 10.79 11.47
CA PRO A 136 15.06 10.77 12.91
C PRO A 136 15.29 9.32 13.37
N GLY A 137 16.41 9.08 14.06
CA GLY A 137 16.79 7.77 14.58
C GLY A 137 18.20 7.33 14.18
N GLY A 138 18.50 6.05 14.45
CA GLY A 138 19.80 5.45 14.19
C GLY A 138 19.81 4.51 12.98
N VAL A 139 20.91 3.77 12.83
CA VAL A 139 21.12 2.80 11.73
C VAL A 139 19.99 1.75 11.64
N GLY A 140 19.40 1.33 12.77
CA GLY A 140 18.27 0.41 12.78
C GLY A 140 17.04 0.95 12.06
N THR A 141 16.68 2.21 12.32
CA THR A 141 15.55 2.92 11.71
C THR A 141 15.73 3.04 10.19
N TYR A 142 16.96 3.30 9.73
CA TYR A 142 17.28 3.37 8.31
C TYR A 142 16.92 2.07 7.56
N TYR A 143 17.31 0.91 8.10
CA TYR A 143 17.02 -0.38 7.48
C TYR A 143 15.53 -0.73 7.47
N GLN A 144 14.83 -0.41 8.56
CA GLN A 144 13.37 -0.59 8.64
C GLN A 144 12.65 0.24 7.58
N ILE A 145 13.04 1.50 7.40
CA ILE A 145 12.44 2.37 6.40
C ILE A 145 12.78 1.91 4.99
N LYS A 146 14.00 1.45 4.74
CA LYS A 146 14.36 0.86 3.44
C LYS A 146 13.47 -0.36 3.11
N LYS A 147 13.18 -1.22 4.10
CA LYS A 147 12.24 -2.34 3.94
C LYS A 147 10.82 -1.85 3.65
N LEU A 148 10.33 -0.85 4.40
CA LEU A 148 9.03 -0.22 4.18
C LEU A 148 8.91 0.37 2.77
N LEU A 149 9.93 1.10 2.29
CA LEU A 149 9.95 1.65 0.94
C LEU A 149 9.88 0.54 -0.11
N GLY A 150 10.52 -0.62 0.13
CA GLY A 150 10.38 -1.81 -0.72
C GLY A 150 8.95 -2.37 -0.80
N VAL A 151 8.10 -2.11 0.19
CA VAL A 151 6.68 -2.48 0.20
C VAL A 151 5.84 -1.37 -0.44
N VAL A 152 5.96 -0.14 0.06
CA VAL A 152 5.17 1.01 -0.40
C VAL A 152 5.42 1.33 -1.87
N SER A 153 6.63 1.12 -2.38
CA SER A 153 6.96 1.31 -3.80
C SER A 153 6.25 0.34 -4.75
N ARG A 154 5.68 -0.77 -4.27
CA ARG A 154 4.90 -1.68 -5.11
C ARG A 154 3.45 -1.21 -5.28
N ASN A 155 2.98 -0.35 -4.38
CA ASN A 155 1.63 0.17 -4.44
C ASN A 155 1.52 1.25 -5.52
N PRO A 156 0.40 1.29 -6.27
CA PRO A 156 0.20 2.33 -7.27
C PRO A 156 0.15 3.72 -6.62
N ALA A 157 0.74 4.71 -7.29
CA ALA A 157 0.66 6.08 -6.83
C ALA A 157 -0.78 6.61 -6.96
N LEU A 158 -1.33 7.06 -5.83
CA LEU A 158 -2.63 7.69 -5.75
C LEU A 158 -2.46 9.20 -5.89
N THR A 159 -3.23 9.81 -6.79
CA THR A 159 -3.33 11.26 -6.88
C THR A 159 -4.48 11.75 -6.01
N ILE A 160 -4.20 12.64 -5.06
CA ILE A 160 -5.19 13.28 -4.17
C ILE A 160 -5.32 14.77 -4.55
N PRO A 161 -6.38 15.18 -5.25
CA PRO A 161 -6.66 16.59 -5.52
C PRO A 161 -6.99 17.39 -4.25
N ASP A 162 -6.67 18.69 -4.25
CA ASP A 162 -6.92 19.61 -3.11
C ASP A 162 -8.36 19.60 -2.62
N ARG A 163 -9.34 19.35 -3.49
CA ARG A 163 -10.76 19.28 -3.10
C ARG A 163 -11.07 18.21 -2.04
N TYR A 164 -10.21 17.19 -1.92
CA TYR A 164 -10.28 16.14 -0.90
C TYR A 164 -9.42 16.44 0.33
N VAL A 165 -8.48 17.38 0.25
CA VAL A 165 -7.59 17.76 1.35
C VAL A 165 -8.28 18.82 2.19
N LYS A 166 -9.10 18.34 3.13
CA LYS A 166 -9.91 19.18 4.02
C LYS A 166 -9.86 18.59 5.42
N PRO A 167 -10.03 19.42 6.47
CA PRO A 167 -10.22 18.92 7.83
C PRO A 167 -11.41 17.96 7.87
N GLY A 168 -11.22 16.76 8.44
CA GLY A 168 -12.34 15.86 8.74
C GLY A 168 -12.78 15.95 10.19
N THR A 169 -13.56 14.96 10.63
CA THR A 169 -14.11 14.89 12.00
C THR A 169 -13.10 14.42 13.04
N ASP A 170 -12.03 13.76 12.60
CA ASP A 170 -11.02 13.19 13.49
C ASP A 170 -10.10 14.29 14.05
N ALA A 171 -9.79 14.24 15.34
CA ALA A 171 -8.88 15.20 15.96
C ALA A 171 -7.43 14.97 15.48
N CYS A 172 -6.66 16.05 15.32
CA CYS A 172 -5.28 16.02 14.86
C CYS A 172 -4.30 16.28 15.99
N VAL A 173 -3.51 15.26 16.33
CA VAL A 173 -2.52 15.31 17.42
C VAL A 173 -1.14 14.97 16.86
N TYR A 174 -0.13 15.74 17.26
CA TYR A 174 1.27 15.43 16.99
C TYR A 174 1.94 15.06 18.32
N GLU A 175 2.46 13.85 18.41
CA GLU A 175 3.19 13.32 19.57
C GLU A 175 4.60 12.92 19.08
N PRO A 176 5.60 13.81 19.25
CA PRO A 176 6.98 13.52 18.88
C PRO A 176 7.65 12.49 19.80
#